data_AF-A0A5U8T2I9-F1
#
_entry.id   AF-A0A5U8T2I9-F1
#
_cell.length_a   1.000
_cell.length_b   1.000
_cell.length_c   1.000
_cell.angle_alpha   90.00
_cell.angle_beta   90.00
_cell.angle_gamma   90.00
#
_symmetry.space_group_name_H-M   'P 1'
#
loop_
_entity.id
_entity.type
_entity.pdbx_description
1 polymer ?
#
loop_
_entity_poly.entity_id
_entity_poly.type
_entity_poly.pdbx_seq_one_letter_code
_entity_poly.pdbx_strand_id
1 'polypeptide(L)'
;LNAFQHKPYLDQQIKDRNYKLTPVGNTFVYPIAGYSKKIKSLDELQDGAQVALPNDPTNLGRSLLLLQKQGLIKLKEGTGLLPTVLDVVENPKGLKLIELEAPQLPRSLDDNKIDLAVINTTYASQINLTPAKDGLFVEDKDSPYVNIIVSHEDNKDSEAVKQFVQAYQSD
;
A
#
# COMPACT_ATOMS: atom_id res chain seq x y z
N LEU A 1 2.18 6.68 -20.82
CA LEU A 1 2.98 6.71 -19.59
C LEU A 1 2.04 6.74 -18.39
N ASN A 2 2.40 6.10 -17.30
CA ASN A 2 1.76 6.30 -16.01
C ASN A 2 2.84 6.26 -14.90
N ALA A 3 2.52 6.71 -13.68
CA ALA A 3 3.47 6.81 -12.57
C ALA A 3 2.80 6.58 -11.20
N PHE A 4 1.82 5.67 -11.13
CA PHE A 4 1.00 5.45 -9.92
C PHE A 4 1.34 4.17 -9.16
N GLN A 5 1.98 3.19 -9.79
CA GLN A 5 2.24 1.88 -9.20
C GLN A 5 3.71 1.67 -8.84
N HIS A 6 3.92 0.76 -7.89
CA HIS A 6 5.22 0.23 -7.52
C HIS A 6 5.57 -1.03 -8.33
N LYS A 7 6.83 -1.44 -8.25
CA LYS A 7 7.34 -2.58 -9.02
C LYS A 7 6.62 -3.90 -8.70
N PRO A 8 6.36 -4.29 -7.43
CA PRO A 8 5.58 -5.49 -7.13
C PRO A 8 4.19 -5.51 -7.80
N TYR A 9 3.46 -4.38 -7.78
CA TYR A 9 2.16 -4.28 -8.44
C TYR A 9 2.28 -4.44 -9.96
N LEU A 10 3.25 -3.77 -10.60
CA LEU A 10 3.47 -3.93 -12.04
C LEU A 10 3.79 -5.39 -12.40
N ASP A 11 4.70 -6.03 -11.67
CA ASP A 11 5.09 -7.41 -11.92
C ASP A 11 3.89 -8.36 -11.80
N GLN A 12 3.02 -8.14 -10.81
CA GLN A 12 1.79 -8.91 -10.64
C GLN A 12 0.81 -8.66 -11.80
N GLN A 13 0.60 -7.41 -12.22
CA GLN A 13 -0.28 -7.10 -13.36
C GLN A 13 0.21 -7.72 -14.68
N ILE A 14 1.53 -7.70 -14.93
CA ILE A 14 2.13 -8.33 -16.11
C ILE A 14 1.93 -9.84 -16.05
N LYS A 15 2.17 -10.47 -14.90
CA LYS A 15 1.96 -11.91 -14.70
C LYS A 15 0.50 -12.31 -14.96
N ASP A 16 -0.46 -11.56 -14.43
CA ASP A 16 -1.88 -11.93 -14.47
C ASP A 16 -2.55 -11.59 -15.81
N ARG A 17 -2.09 -10.53 -16.50
CA ARG A 17 -2.77 -9.97 -17.67
C ARG A 17 -1.94 -9.95 -18.94
N ASN A 18 -0.69 -10.42 -18.87
CA ASN A 18 0.26 -10.46 -19.99
C ASN A 18 0.46 -9.11 -20.67
N TYR A 19 0.45 -8.03 -19.89
CA TYR A 19 0.67 -6.68 -20.40
C TYR A 19 2.11 -6.49 -20.91
N LYS A 20 2.25 -5.72 -22.00
CA LYS A 20 3.55 -5.29 -22.56
C LYS A 20 3.94 -3.94 -22.01
N LEU A 21 4.21 -3.92 -20.71
CA LEU A 21 4.56 -2.73 -19.94
C LEU A 21 5.96 -2.90 -19.35
N THR A 22 6.73 -1.81 -19.30
CA THR A 22 8.08 -1.83 -18.74
C THR A 22 8.30 -0.61 -17.84
N PRO A 23 9.03 -0.76 -16.71
CA PRO A 23 9.53 0.39 -15.97
C PRO A 23 10.51 1.18 -16.84
N VAL A 24 10.44 2.51 -16.76
CA VAL A 24 11.35 3.44 -17.46
C VAL A 24 12.00 4.45 -16.51
N GLY A 25 11.64 4.46 -15.24
CA GLY A 25 12.25 5.32 -14.22
C GLY A 25 11.60 5.13 -12.84
N ASN A 26 12.27 5.61 -11.80
CA ASN A 26 11.74 5.65 -10.44
C ASN A 26 11.14 7.04 -10.17
N THR A 27 10.14 7.07 -9.29
CA THR A 27 9.59 8.30 -8.73
C THR A 27 9.98 8.43 -7.25
N PHE A 28 9.03 8.32 -6.34
CA PHE A 28 9.20 8.43 -4.90
C PHE A 28 8.56 7.24 -4.19
N VAL A 29 8.99 6.99 -2.96
CA VAL A 29 8.25 6.11 -2.05
C VAL A 29 7.08 6.92 -1.49
N TYR A 30 5.87 6.42 -1.73
CA TYR A 30 4.65 6.92 -1.09
C TYR A 30 4.31 5.96 0.06
N PRO A 31 4.67 6.30 1.32
CA PRO A 31 4.52 5.38 2.42
C PRO A 31 3.04 5.13 2.70
N ILE A 32 2.66 3.85 2.73
CA ILE A 32 1.34 3.44 3.20
C ILE A 32 1.29 3.64 4.72
N ALA A 33 0.12 3.95 5.26
CA ALA A 33 -0.04 4.21 6.68
C ALA A 33 -1.38 3.68 7.21
N GLY A 34 -1.41 3.41 8.51
CA GLY A 34 -2.64 3.14 9.26
C GLY A 34 -3.29 4.43 9.72
N TYR A 35 -4.58 4.58 9.49
CA TYR A 35 -5.38 5.74 9.87
C TYR A 35 -6.60 5.32 10.68
N SER A 36 -7.06 6.17 11.59
CA SER A 36 -8.31 5.98 12.32
C SER A 36 -8.99 7.31 12.60
N LYS A 37 -10.34 7.29 12.63
CA LYS A 37 -11.16 8.37 13.19
C LYS A 37 -11.60 8.10 14.63
N LYS A 38 -11.37 6.89 15.16
CA LYS A 38 -11.87 6.45 16.46
C LYS A 38 -10.80 6.39 17.53
N ILE A 39 -9.59 6.00 17.15
CA ILE A 39 -8.45 5.85 18.07
C ILE A 39 -7.35 6.85 17.74
N LYS A 40 -6.60 7.26 18.76
CA LYS A 40 -5.47 8.21 18.65
C LYS A 40 -4.11 7.54 18.78
N SER A 41 -4.07 6.30 19.26
CA SER A 41 -2.86 5.49 19.38
C SER A 41 -3.22 4.00 19.25
N LEU A 42 -2.21 3.16 18.96
CA LEU A 42 -2.40 1.71 18.86
C LEU A 42 -2.82 1.05 20.17
N ASP A 43 -2.51 1.66 21.32
CA ASP A 43 -2.90 1.15 22.64
C ASP A 43 -4.42 1.20 22.87
N GLU A 44 -5.12 2.09 22.17
CA GLU A 44 -6.59 2.20 22.21
C GLU A 44 -7.28 1.13 21.34
N LEU A 45 -6.54 0.39 20.51
CA LEU A 45 -7.10 -0.64 19.63
C LEU A 45 -7.60 -1.83 20.48
N GLN A 46 -8.92 -2.02 20.49
CA GLN A 46 -9.59 -3.04 21.29
C GLN A 46 -9.47 -4.43 20.67
N ASP A 47 -9.69 -5.46 21.49
CA ASP A 47 -9.79 -6.83 21.01
C ASP A 47 -11.01 -6.98 20.08
N GLY A 48 -10.85 -7.71 18.98
CA GLY A 48 -11.88 -7.90 17.97
C GLY A 48 -12.11 -6.71 17.04
N ALA A 49 -11.27 -5.66 17.12
CA ALA A 49 -11.34 -4.47 16.27
C ALA A 49 -11.27 -4.82 14.78
N GLN A 50 -11.97 -4.03 13.95
CA GLN A 50 -11.97 -4.21 12.51
C GLN A 50 -10.91 -3.34 11.84
N VAL A 51 -10.05 -4.00 11.06
CA VAL A 51 -8.95 -3.38 10.33
C VAL A 51 -9.20 -3.52 8.84
N ALA A 52 -9.49 -2.41 8.16
CA ALA A 52 -9.69 -2.39 6.72
C ALA A 52 -8.34 -2.38 5.98
N LEU A 53 -8.18 -3.26 4.99
CA LEU A 53 -6.96 -3.43 4.19
C LEU A 53 -7.30 -3.39 2.70
N PRO A 54 -6.38 -2.95 1.83
CA PRO A 54 -6.55 -3.10 0.38
C PRO A 54 -6.59 -4.59 0.01
N ASN A 55 -7.41 -4.96 -0.97
CA ASN A 55 -7.64 -6.34 -1.39
C ASN A 55 -6.82 -6.80 -2.60
N ASP A 56 -6.10 -5.90 -3.28
CA ASP A 56 -5.17 -6.33 -4.32
C ASP A 56 -3.96 -7.05 -3.69
N PRO A 57 -3.43 -8.13 -4.30
CA PRO A 57 -2.47 -9.01 -3.64
C PRO A 57 -1.22 -8.28 -3.10
N THR A 58 -0.76 -7.28 -3.84
CA THR A 58 0.50 -6.60 -3.52
C THR A 58 0.36 -5.59 -2.40
N ASN A 59 -0.73 -4.81 -2.39
CA ASN A 59 -0.99 -3.87 -1.31
C ASN A 59 -1.58 -4.56 -0.08
N LEU A 60 -2.30 -5.67 -0.23
CA LEU A 60 -2.69 -6.55 0.89
C LEU A 60 -1.43 -7.05 1.60
N GLY A 61 -0.51 -7.66 0.84
CA GLY A 61 0.75 -8.16 1.37
C GLY A 61 1.57 -7.07 2.07
N ARG A 62 1.71 -5.91 1.42
CA ARG A 62 2.32 -4.71 2.00
C ARG A 62 1.68 -4.29 3.33
N SER A 63 0.36 -4.28 3.39
CA SER A 63 -0.37 -3.87 4.60
C SER A 63 -0.22 -4.88 5.74
N LEU A 64 -0.26 -6.18 5.44
CA LEU A 64 -0.03 -7.25 6.42
C LEU A 64 1.40 -7.20 6.98
N LEU A 65 2.40 -6.98 6.12
CA LEU A 65 3.78 -6.79 6.57
C LEU A 65 3.92 -5.57 7.48
N LEU A 66 3.21 -4.48 7.18
CA LEU A 66 3.18 -3.30 8.05
C LEU A 66 2.51 -3.60 9.38
N LEU A 67 1.37 -4.29 9.41
CA LEU A 67 0.72 -4.72 10.65
C LEU A 67 1.63 -5.63 11.49
N GLN A 68 2.36 -6.56 10.85
CA GLN A 68 3.35 -7.39 11.53
C GLN A 68 4.46 -6.54 12.16
N LYS A 69 4.95 -5.54 11.45
CA LYS A 69 5.98 -4.63 11.97
C LYS A 69 5.52 -3.84 13.20
N GLN A 70 4.22 -3.55 13.29
CA GLN A 70 3.61 -2.94 14.48
C GLN A 70 3.28 -3.94 15.59
N GLY A 71 3.59 -5.23 15.42
CA GLY A 71 3.31 -6.28 16.40
C GLY A 71 1.81 -6.61 16.54
N LEU A 72 0.97 -6.17 15.59
CA LEU A 72 -0.48 -6.40 15.64
C LEU A 72 -0.87 -7.81 15.23
N ILE A 73 -0.07 -8.41 14.34
CA ILE A 73 -0.20 -9.79 13.87
C ILE A 73 1.20 -10.40 13.69
N LYS A 74 1.28 -11.71 13.49
CA LYS A 74 2.48 -12.38 13.00
C LYS A 74 2.11 -13.19 11.77
N LEU A 75 2.95 -13.10 10.74
CA LEU A 75 2.82 -13.84 9.50
C LEU A 75 3.72 -15.07 9.54
N LYS A 76 3.35 -16.07 8.76
CA LYS A 76 4.17 -17.23 8.48
C LYS A 76 5.50 -16.79 7.85
N GLU A 77 6.59 -17.43 8.23
CA GLU A 77 7.90 -17.17 7.62
C GLU A 77 7.91 -17.55 6.12
N GLY A 78 8.70 -16.82 5.34
CA GLY A 78 8.92 -17.13 3.92
C GLY A 78 7.80 -16.70 2.97
N THR A 79 6.83 -15.89 3.40
CA THR A 79 5.74 -15.36 2.54
C THR A 79 6.21 -14.31 1.53
N GLY A 80 7.41 -13.75 1.71
CA GLY A 80 7.93 -12.69 0.86
C GLY A 80 7.05 -11.43 0.90
N LEU A 81 6.83 -10.81 -0.27
CA LEU A 81 6.04 -9.58 -0.41
C LEU A 81 4.54 -9.81 -0.67
N LEU A 82 4.11 -11.07 -0.77
CA LEU A 82 2.72 -11.44 -1.09
C LEU A 82 2.05 -12.30 -0.01
N PRO A 83 2.21 -12.02 1.30
CA PRO A 83 1.39 -12.70 2.31
C PRO A 83 -0.09 -12.38 2.10
N THR A 84 -0.93 -13.33 2.51
CA THR A 84 -2.39 -13.21 2.56
C THR A 84 -2.87 -13.27 3.99
N VAL A 85 -4.17 -13.00 4.22
CA VAL A 85 -4.78 -13.18 5.55
C VAL A 85 -4.69 -14.62 6.07
N LEU A 86 -4.55 -15.61 5.18
CA LEU A 86 -4.36 -17.02 5.53
C LEU A 86 -2.97 -17.31 6.08
N ASP A 87 -2.01 -16.42 5.86
CA ASP A 87 -0.64 -16.54 6.35
C ASP A 87 -0.47 -15.97 7.76
N VAL A 88 -1.53 -15.45 8.39
CA VAL A 88 -1.50 -14.95 9.77
C VAL A 88 -1.46 -16.12 10.75
N VAL A 89 -0.34 -16.26 11.46
CA VAL A 89 -0.09 -17.33 12.44
C VAL A 89 -0.31 -16.89 13.89
N GLU A 90 -0.22 -15.59 14.19
CA GLU A 90 -0.59 -15.03 15.49
C GLU A 90 -1.41 -13.75 15.30
N ASN A 91 -2.49 -13.61 16.07
CA ASN A 91 -3.37 -12.44 16.07
C ASN A 91 -3.87 -12.21 17.51
N PRO A 92 -3.01 -11.66 18.41
CA PRO A 92 -3.27 -11.65 19.85
C PRO A 92 -4.51 -10.85 20.24
N LYS A 93 -4.86 -9.80 19.48
CA LYS A 93 -6.07 -8.99 19.67
C LYS A 93 -7.29 -9.55 18.92
N GLY A 94 -7.17 -10.67 18.21
CA GLY A 94 -8.28 -11.22 17.42
C GLY A 94 -8.83 -10.24 16.38
N LEU A 95 -7.96 -9.42 15.78
CA LEU A 95 -8.32 -8.40 14.80
C LEU A 95 -9.07 -9.02 13.61
N LYS A 96 -10.14 -8.35 13.17
CA LYS A 96 -10.92 -8.73 11.99
C LYS A 96 -10.38 -7.97 10.79
N LEU A 97 -9.66 -8.68 9.92
CA LEU A 97 -9.08 -8.09 8.72
C LEU A 97 -10.12 -8.05 7.61
N ILE A 98 -10.52 -6.84 7.19
CA ILE A 98 -11.56 -6.60 6.20
C ILE A 98 -10.90 -6.12 4.92
N GLU A 99 -10.93 -6.94 3.88
CA GLU A 99 -10.36 -6.61 2.58
C GLU A 99 -11.34 -5.77 1.75
N LEU A 100 -10.90 -4.61 1.27
CA LEU A 100 -11.66 -3.67 0.45
C LEU A 100 -10.85 -3.24 -0.77
N GLU A 101 -11.54 -2.87 -1.84
CA GLU A 101 -10.90 -2.17 -2.97
C GLU A 101 -10.23 -0.89 -2.47
N ALA A 102 -8.97 -0.65 -2.84
CA ALA A 102 -8.19 0.47 -2.32
C ALA A 102 -8.88 1.85 -2.42
N PRO A 103 -9.64 2.19 -3.50
CA PRO A 103 -10.44 3.42 -3.57
C PRO A 103 -11.52 3.57 -2.49
N GLN A 104 -11.97 2.49 -1.85
CA GLN A 104 -13.03 2.51 -0.83
C GLN A 104 -12.49 2.78 0.58
N LEU A 105 -11.19 2.57 0.82
CA LEU A 105 -10.58 2.70 2.14
C LEU A 105 -10.70 4.10 2.76
N PRO A 106 -10.58 5.22 2.02
CA PRO A 106 -10.82 6.55 2.61
C PRO A 106 -12.21 6.69 3.22
N ARG A 107 -13.23 6.13 2.55
CA ARG A 107 -14.63 6.18 3.00
C ARG A 107 -14.91 5.20 4.13
N SER A 108 -14.15 4.10 4.22
CA SER A 108 -14.32 3.14 5.31
C SER A 108 -13.99 3.73 6.68
N LEU A 109 -13.20 4.81 6.75
CA LEU A 109 -12.94 5.55 7.99
C LEU A 109 -14.21 6.16 8.63
N ASP A 110 -15.26 6.39 7.85
CA ASP A 110 -16.56 6.88 8.34
C ASP A 110 -17.51 5.76 8.80
N ASP A 111 -17.15 4.49 8.56
CA ASP A 111 -17.93 3.36 9.05
C ASP A 111 -17.67 3.15 10.55
N ASN A 112 -18.73 3.25 11.35
CA ASN A 112 -18.72 2.96 12.79
C ASN A 112 -18.27 1.54 13.13
N LYS A 113 -18.13 0.64 12.16
CA LYS A 113 -17.56 -0.70 12.34
C LYS A 113 -16.05 -0.75 12.17
N ILE A 114 -15.44 0.16 11.40
CA ILE A 114 -14.00 0.14 11.11
C ILE A 114 -13.25 0.95 12.16
N ASP A 115 -12.28 0.32 12.81
CA ASP A 115 -11.50 0.93 13.89
C ASP A 115 -10.15 1.46 13.40
N LEU A 116 -9.63 0.84 12.33
CA LEU A 116 -8.37 1.18 11.70
C LEU A 116 -8.46 0.86 10.20
N ALA A 117 -7.85 1.66 9.35
CA ALA A 117 -7.69 1.35 7.92
C ALA A 117 -6.25 1.60 7.48
N VAL A 118 -5.66 0.66 6.74
CA VAL A 118 -4.34 0.83 6.13
C VAL A 118 -4.54 1.34 4.71
N ILE A 119 -4.13 2.58 4.40
CA ILE A 119 -4.52 3.30 3.18
C ILE A 119 -3.29 3.79 2.42
N ASN A 120 -3.24 3.54 1.10
CA ASN A 120 -2.22 4.11 0.21
C ASN A 120 -2.27 5.65 0.23
N THR A 121 -1.11 6.30 0.22
CA THR A 121 -1.01 7.77 0.24
C THR A 121 -1.87 8.42 -0.85
N THR A 122 -1.89 7.86 -2.07
CA THR A 122 -2.70 8.36 -3.19
C THR A 122 -4.18 8.51 -2.86
N TYR A 123 -4.75 7.57 -2.11
CA TYR A 123 -6.17 7.62 -1.71
C TYR A 123 -6.36 8.44 -0.43
N ALA A 124 -5.46 8.34 0.54
CA ALA A 124 -5.51 9.13 1.78
C ALA A 124 -5.47 10.65 1.47
N SER A 125 -4.65 11.08 0.52
CA SER A 125 -4.54 12.49 0.15
C SER A 125 -5.80 13.05 -0.51
N GLN A 126 -6.68 12.22 -1.07
CA GLN A 126 -7.96 12.69 -1.64
C GLN A 126 -8.92 13.24 -0.57
N ILE A 127 -8.73 12.80 0.68
CA ILE A 127 -9.47 13.30 1.85
C ILE A 127 -8.58 14.15 2.76
N ASN A 128 -7.51 14.73 2.20
CA ASN A 128 -6.55 15.60 2.88
C ASN A 128 -5.78 14.96 4.05
N LEU A 129 -5.66 13.62 4.07
CA LEU A 129 -4.80 12.93 5.02
C LEU A 129 -3.38 12.78 4.47
N THR A 130 -2.40 12.93 5.36
CA THR A 130 -0.99 12.66 5.06
C THR A 130 -0.43 11.66 6.06
N PRO A 131 0.48 10.75 5.65
CA PRO A 131 1.09 9.79 6.56
C PRO A 131 1.76 10.46 7.77
N ALA A 132 2.52 11.54 7.53
CA ALA A 132 3.30 12.20 8.58
C ALA A 132 2.45 12.93 9.64
N LYS A 133 1.27 13.46 9.26
CA LYS A 133 0.41 14.23 10.16
C LYS A 133 -0.67 13.37 10.81
N ASP A 134 -1.27 12.47 10.02
CA ASP A 134 -2.52 11.80 10.39
C ASP A 134 -2.36 10.28 10.53
N GLY A 135 -1.21 9.71 10.17
CA GLY A 135 -0.94 8.28 10.29
C GLY A 135 -0.64 7.88 11.73
N LEU A 136 -1.33 6.86 12.24
CA LEU A 136 -1.05 6.22 13.53
C LEU A 136 0.26 5.43 13.49
N PHE A 137 0.56 4.84 12.34
CA PHE A 137 1.82 4.22 12.01
C PHE A 137 2.04 4.32 10.51
N VAL A 138 3.30 4.49 10.11
CA VAL A 138 3.69 4.81 8.73
C VAL A 138 4.76 3.81 8.29
N GLU A 139 4.68 3.37 7.04
CA GLU A 139 5.74 2.58 6.43
C GLU A 139 7.06 3.37 6.39
N ASP A 140 8.16 2.70 6.70
CA ASP A 140 9.49 3.31 6.67
C ASP A 140 9.91 3.71 5.26
N LYS A 141 10.88 4.61 5.20
CA LYS A 141 11.50 5.06 3.95
C LYS A 141 12.23 3.94 3.21
N ASP A 142 12.74 2.95 3.93
CA ASP A 142 13.33 1.74 3.34
C ASP A 142 12.21 0.78 2.95
N SER A 143 11.70 0.96 1.73
CA SER A 143 10.49 0.32 1.24
C SER A 143 10.74 -0.27 -0.15
N PRO A 144 10.40 -1.56 -0.38
CA PRO A 144 10.49 -2.16 -1.71
C PRO A 144 9.40 -1.62 -2.67
N TYR A 145 8.55 -0.70 -2.21
CA TYR A 145 7.38 -0.18 -2.91
C TYR A 145 7.61 1.23 -3.48
N VAL A 146 8.83 1.52 -3.94
CA VAL A 146 9.08 2.74 -4.72
C VAL A 146 8.18 2.77 -5.95
N ASN A 147 7.48 3.89 -6.16
CA ASN A 147 6.66 4.05 -7.36
C ASN A 147 7.57 4.21 -8.59
N ILE A 148 7.07 3.74 -9.73
CA ILE A 148 7.81 3.68 -10.98
C ILE A 148 7.01 4.35 -12.10
N ILE A 149 7.75 4.98 -13.02
CA ILE A 149 7.23 5.45 -14.29
C ILE A 149 7.18 4.23 -15.23
N VAL A 150 6.03 4.01 -15.85
CA VAL A 150 5.77 2.85 -16.72
C VAL A 150 5.32 3.31 -18.09
N SER A 151 5.89 2.69 -19.13
CA SER A 151 5.50 2.84 -20.53
C SER A 151 5.09 1.49 -21.12
N HIS A 152 4.47 1.53 -22.30
CA HIS A 152 4.47 0.35 -23.18
C HIS A 152 5.90 0.05 -23.65
N GLU A 153 6.18 -1.23 -23.90
CA GLU A 153 7.50 -1.69 -24.35
C GLU A 153 7.94 -1.04 -25.67
N ASP A 154 7.01 -0.85 -26.61
CA ASP A 154 7.26 -0.28 -27.94
C ASP A 154 7.55 1.23 -27.93
N ASN A 155 7.24 1.92 -26.83
CA ASN A 155 7.39 3.37 -26.71
C ASN A 155 8.46 3.78 -25.68
N LYS A 156 9.09 2.83 -24.99
CA LYS A 156 9.98 3.08 -23.85
C LYS A 156 11.20 3.96 -24.18
N ASP A 157 11.68 3.89 -25.43
CA ASP A 157 12.89 4.57 -25.88
C ASP A 157 12.63 5.91 -26.59
N SER A 158 11.35 6.33 -26.69
CA SER A 158 11.00 7.58 -27.33
C SER A 158 11.55 8.80 -26.59
N GLU A 159 11.85 9.85 -27.33
CA GLU A 159 12.41 11.08 -26.77
C GLU A 159 11.46 11.72 -25.73
N ALA A 160 10.15 11.66 -25.98
CA ALA A 160 9.15 12.13 -25.03
C ALA A 160 9.19 11.38 -23.69
N VAL A 161 9.43 10.06 -23.71
CA VAL A 161 9.56 9.26 -22.48
C VAL A 161 10.84 9.62 -21.73
N LYS A 162 11.96 9.75 -22.44
CA LYS A 162 13.25 10.15 -21.84
C LYS A 162 13.17 11.53 -21.20
N GLN A 163 12.59 12.51 -21.89
CA GLN A 163 12.39 13.86 -21.36
C GLN A 163 11.48 13.86 -20.14
N PHE A 164 10.40 13.08 -20.14
CA PHE A 164 9.52 12.95 -18.99
C PHE A 164 10.25 12.36 -17.77
N VAL A 165 11.03 11.29 -17.97
CA VAL A 165 11.81 10.67 -16.88
C VAL A 165 12.86 11.65 -16.34
N GLN A 166 13.59 12.35 -17.21
CA GLN A 166 14.57 13.37 -16.81
C GLN A 166 13.92 14.51 -16.01
N ALA A 167 12.75 15.00 -16.43
CA ALA A 167 12.04 16.05 -15.71
C ALA A 167 11.53 15.58 -14.34
N TYR A 168 11.24 14.29 -14.18
CA TYR A 168 10.84 13.72 -12.90
C TYR A 168 12.02 13.55 -11.93
N GLN A 169 13.21 13.34 -12.47
CA GLN A 169 14.43 12.99 -11.73
C GLN A 169 15.45 14.14 -11.68
N SER A 170 15.04 15.35 -12.05
CA SER A 170 15.85 16.56 -11.87
C SER A 170 15.83 17.03 -10.42
N ASP A 171 16.94 17.62 -9.97
CA ASP A 171 17.09 18.24 -8.64
C ASP A 171 16.20 19.47 -8.43
#